data_AF-A0A7U9X4T7-F1
#
_entry.id   AF-A0A7U9X4T7-F1
#
_cell.length_a   1.000
_cell.length_b   1.000
_cell.length_c   1.000
_cell.angle_alpha   90.00
_cell.angle_beta   90.00
_cell.angle_gamma   90.00
#
_symmetry.space_group_name_H-M   'P 1'
#
loop_
_entity.id
_entity.type
_entity.pdbx_description
1 polymer ?
#
loop_
_entity_poly.entity_id
_entity_poly.type
_entity_poly.pdbx_seq_one_letter_code
_entity_poly.pdbx_strand_id
1 'polypeptide(L)' 'MTLEENISKCIEDRGIALTVVSRRTKIPYMALYDSLRNRSKKREIKGRELIKLCRFLDIDPRELIASDEEKSMDTSLDGR' A
#
# COMPACT_ATOMS: atom_id res chain seq x y z
N MET A 1 -8.85 3.40 -6.46
CA MET A 1 -8.38 3.04 -5.11
C MET A 1 -7.41 4.14 -4.67
N THR A 2 -7.42 4.54 -3.40
CA THR A 2 -6.41 5.46 -2.87
C THR A 2 -5.13 4.71 -2.48
N LEU A 3 -4.03 5.45 -2.29
CA LEU A 3 -2.77 4.89 -1.81
C LEU A 3 -2.95 4.12 -0.50
N GLU A 4 -3.71 4.68 0.45
CA GLU A 4 -4.02 4.05 1.73
C GLU A 4 -4.83 2.76 1.58
N GLU A 5 -5.77 2.72 0.65
CA GLU A 5 -6.57 1.51 0.36
C GLU A 5 -5.68 0.40 -0.20
N ASN A 6 -4.75 0.72 -1.10
CA ASN A 6 -3.79 -0.23 -1.65
C ASN A 6 -2.86 -0.78 -0.55
N ILE A 7 -2.34 0.10 0.32
CA ILE A 7 -1.51 -0.32 1.46
C ILE A 7 -2.30 -1.22 2.42
N SER A 8 -3.54 -0.85 2.76
CA SER A 8 -4.38 -1.66 3.66
C SER A 8 -4.63 -3.04 3.07
N LYS A 9 -4.96 -3.10 1.78
CA LYS A 9 -5.17 -4.36 1.06
C LYS A 9 -3.93 -5.24 1.05
N CYS A 10 -2.74 -4.69 0.75
CA CYS A 10 -1.49 -5.45 0.80
C CYS A 10 -1.20 -6.04 2.20
N ILE A 11 -1.50 -5.30 3.27
CA ILE A 11 -1.32 -5.77 4.65
C ILE A 11 -2.32 -6.89 4.96
N GLU A 12 -3.56 -6.76 4.50
CA GLU A 12 -4.65 -7.74 4.67
C GLU A 12 -4.38 -9.03 3.91
N ASP A 13 -4.02 -8.94 2.61
CA ASP A 13 -3.72 -10.08 1.74
C ASP A 13 -2.53 -10.91 2.28
N ARG A 14 -1.60 -10.27 2.99
CA ARG A 14 -0.46 -10.93 3.65
C ARG A 14 -0.77 -11.42 5.08
N GLY A 15 -1.98 -11.21 5.59
CA GLY A 15 -2.38 -11.61 6.93
C GLY A 15 -1.62 -10.91 8.06
N ILE A 16 -1.09 -9.71 7.81
CA ILE A 16 -0.24 -9.00 8.78
C ILE A 16 -1.10 -8.15 9.72
N ALA A 17 -0.99 -8.38 11.02
CA ALA A 17 -1.66 -7.55 12.01
C ALA A 17 -1.05 -6.13 12.09
N LEU A 18 -1.89 -5.11 12.24
CA LEU A 18 -1.47 -3.70 12.31
C LEU A 18 -0.53 -3.41 13.50
N THR A 19 -0.66 -4.20 14.58
CA THR A 19 0.26 -4.17 15.73
C THR A 19 1.68 -4.58 15.35
N VAL A 20 1.85 -5.55 14.45
CA VAL A 20 3.14 -5.98 13.90
C VAL A 20 3.72 -4.88 13.02
N VAL A 21 2.90 -4.29 12.14
CA VAL A 21 3.31 -3.18 11.28
C VAL A 21 3.83 -2.02 12.12
N SER A 22 3.08 -1.60 13.14
CA SER A 22 3.48 -0.55 14.09
C SER A 22 4.84 -0.83 14.72
N ARG A 23 5.04 -2.03 15.29
CA ARG A 23 6.27 -2.43 15.97
C ARG A 23 7.49 -2.43 15.04
N ARG A 24 7.33 -2.90 13.80
CA ARG A 24 8.43 -3.06 12.84
C ARG A 24 8.77 -1.77 12.08
N THR A 25 7.77 -0.95 11.76
CA THR A 25 7.97 0.34 11.06
C THR A 25 8.26 1.50 12.02
N LYS A 26 8.00 1.33 13.32
CA LYS A 26 8.01 2.40 14.33
C LYS A 26 7.03 3.53 14.02
N ILE A 27 5.96 3.24 13.25
CA ILE A 27 4.85 4.17 13.04
C ILE A 27 3.84 3.93 14.16
N PRO A 28 3.34 4.98 14.84
CA PRO A 28 2.36 4.81 15.91
C PRO A 28 1.14 4.02 15.42
N TYR A 29 0.66 3.08 16.24
CA TYR A 29 -0.50 2.26 15.88
C TYR A 29 -1.71 3.13 15.51
N MET A 30 -1.99 4.18 16.27
CA MET A 30 -3.12 5.07 16.00
C MET A 30 -2.96 5.84 14.68
N ALA A 31 -1.73 6.19 14.30
CA ALA A 31 -1.47 6.80 13.00
C ALA A 31 -1.74 5.82 11.85
N LEU A 32 -1.37 4.54 12.01
CA LEU A 32 -1.70 3.50 11.04
C LEU A 32 -3.20 3.22 10.99
N TYR A 33 -3.87 3.18 12.14
CA TYR A 33 -5.30 2.93 12.22
C TYR A 33 -6.10 4.04 11.54
N ASP A 34 -5.81 5.30 11.88
CA ASP A 34 -6.45 6.47 11.28
C ASP A 34 -6.15 6.65 9.79
N SER A 35 -5.05 6.09 9.29
CA SER A 35 -4.73 6.13 7.86
C SER A 35 -5.30 4.96 7.06
N LEU A 36 -5.28 3.74 7.61
CA LEU A 36 -5.53 2.52 6.85
C LEU A 36 -6.87 1.83 7.17
N ARG A 37 -7.42 2.02 8.37
CA ARG A 37 -8.62 1.29 8.83
C ARG A 37 -9.81 2.18 9.15
N ASN A 38 -9.56 3.43 9.54
CA ASN A 38 -10.61 4.35 9.95
C ASN A 38 -11.33 4.95 8.73
N ARG A 39 -12.58 4.54 8.49
CA ARG A 39 -13.39 5.08 7.39
C ARG A 39 -13.95 6.49 7.67
N SER A 40 -13.93 6.93 8.92
CA SER A 40 -14.50 8.23 9.35
C SER A 40 -13.45 9.33 9.48
N LYS A 41 -12.19 8.99 9.75
CA LYS A 41 -11.06 9.93 9.71
C LYS A 41 -10.08 9.47 8.64
N LYS A 42 -9.91 10.27 7.60
CA LYS A 42 -8.89 10.05 6.56
C LYS A 42 -7.65 10.85 6.88
N ARG A 43 -6.76 10.29 7.70
CA ARG A 43 -5.41 10.83 7.84
C ARG A 43 -4.56 10.32 6.69
N GLU A 44 -4.03 11.21 5.87
CA GLU A 44 -3.09 10.81 4.81
C GLU A 44 -1.80 10.19 5.38
N ILE A 45 -1.26 9.21 4.65
CA ILE A 45 0.06 8.66 4.96
C ILE A 45 1.13 9.70 4.63
N LYS A 46 2.00 10.02 5.59
CA LYS A 46 3.13 10.94 5.35
C LYS A 46 4.19 10.25 4.50
N GLY A 47 4.94 11.00 3.68
CA GLY A 47 6.00 10.41 2.83
C GLY A 47 7.02 9.54 3.58
N ARG A 48 7.44 9.94 4.79
CA ARG A 48 8.33 9.13 5.63
C ARG A 48 7.69 7.82 6.12
N GLU A 49 6.36 7.81 6.30
CA GLU A 49 5.61 6.63 6.72
C GLU A 49 5.44 5.68 5.53
N LEU A 50 5.17 6.22 4.33
CA LEU A 50 5.14 5.47 3.08
C LEU A 50 6.44 4.71 2.85
N ILE A 51 7.60 5.39 2.91
CA ILE A 51 8.91 4.74 2.70
C ILE A 51 9.13 3.57 3.69
N LYS A 52 8.74 3.76 4.96
CA LYS A 52 8.84 2.71 5.99
C LYS A 52 7.91 1.53 5.72
N LEU A 53 6.70 1.80 5.24
CA LEU A 53 5.71 0.78 4.88
C LEU A 53 6.15 0.00 3.63
N CYS A 54 6.59 0.67 2.57
CA CYS A 54 7.14 0.05 1.36
C CYS A 54 8.32 -0.87 1.69
N ARG A 55 9.28 -0.38 2.49
CA ARG A 55 10.42 -1.20 2.94
C ARG A 55 10.00 -2.40 3.81
N PHE A 56 8.95 -2.25 4.62
CA PHE A 56 8.44 -3.34 5.45
C PHE A 56 7.70 -4.40 4.61
N LEU A 57 6.94 -3.96 3.61
CA LEU A 57 6.17 -4.83 2.72
C LEU A 57 7.01 -5.39 1.57
N ASP A 58 8.22 -4.88 1.35
CA ASP A 58 9.07 -5.22 0.22
C ASP A 58 8.33 -4.98 -1.12
N ILE A 59 7.78 -3.77 -1.26
CA ILE A 59 6.99 -3.33 -2.42
C ILE A 59 7.57 -2.00 -2.92
N ASP A 60 7.71 -1.86 -4.24
CA ASP A 60 8.05 -0.57 -4.85
C ASP A 60 6.87 0.42 -4.68
N PRO A 61 7.10 1.64 -4.16
CA PRO A 61 6.04 2.65 -4.01
C PRO A 61 5.20 2.88 -5.27
N ARG A 62 5.77 2.68 -6.48
CA ARG A 62 5.06 2.84 -7.76
C ARG A 62 3.96 1.80 -7.97
N GLU A 63 4.15 0.59 -7.44
CA GLU A 63 3.13 -0.47 -7.50
C GLU A 63 1.89 -0.12 -6.68
N LEU A 64 2.04 0.73 -5.65
CA LEU A 64 0.92 1.21 -4.82
C LEU A 64 0.14 2.37 -5.47
N ILE A 65 0.68 2.99 -6.52
CA ILE A 65 0.09 4.15 -7.22
C ILE A 65 -0.53 3.72 -8.56
N ALA A 66 -0.25 2.50 -9.03
CA ALA A 66 -0.73 1.98 -10.31
C ALA A 66 -2.26 1.75 -10.29
N SER A 67 -3.03 2.77 -10.67
CA SER A 67 -4.44 2.63 -11.04
C SER A 67 -4.90 3.56 -12.15
N ASP A 68 -4.01 4.31 -12.81
CA ASP A 68 -4.42 5.14 -13.96
C ASP A 68 -3.58 5.02 -15.24
N GLU A 69 -2.47 4.26 -15.28
CA GLU A 69 -1.77 4.07 -16.56
C GLU A 69 -1.19 2.65 -16.73
N GLU A 70 -1.46 2.11 -17.94
CA GLU A 70 -0.92 0.90 -18.58
C GLU A 70 -1.45 -0.48 -18.16
N LYS A 71 -2.74 -0.71 -18.46
CA LYS A 71 -3.18 -1.98 -19.06
C LYS A 71 -3.35 -1.80 -20.58
N SER A 72 -2.25 -1.61 -21.31
CA SER A 72 -2.27 -1.80 -22.77
C SER A 72 -0.89 -2.15 -23.29
N MET A 73 -0.65 -3.44 -23.48
CA MET A 73 0.01 -4.00 -24.66
C MET A 73 -0.18 -5.53 -24.61
N ASP A 74 -1.39 -5.94 -24.99
CA ASP A 74 -1.54 -7.14 -25.78
C ASP A 74 -1.35 -6.72 -27.24
N THR A 75 -0.32 -7.24 -27.90
CA THR A 75 -0.48 -7.67 -29.29
C THR A 75 0.34 -8.93 -29.52
N SER A 76 -0.39 -10.02 -29.70
CA SER A 76 0.05 -11.23 -30.38
C SER A 76 0.87 -10.91 -31.63
N LEU A 77 2.07 -11.47 -31.74
CA LEU A 77 2.74 -11.72 -33.02
C LEU A 77 3.59 -12.99 -32.90
N ASP A 78 2.95 -14.16 -33.05
CA ASP A 78 3.55 -15.37 -33.62
C ASP A 78 2.36 -16.27 -34.07
N GLY A 79 2.28 -16.85 -35.26
CA GLY A 79 3.32 -17.06 -36.26
C GLY A 79 2.75 -17.08 -37.69
N ARG A 80 3.70 -16.95 -38.61
CA ARG A 80 3.55 -17.25 -40.03
C ARG A 80 3.59 -18.76 -40.27
#